data_AF-A0A0K1DZH2-F1
#
_entry.id   AF-A0A0K1DZH2-F1
#
_cell.length_a   1.000
_cell.length_b   1.000
_cell.length_c   1.000
_cell.angle_alpha   90.00
_cell.angle_beta   90.00
_cell.angle_gamma   90.00
#
_symmetry.space_group_name_H-M   'P 1'
#
loop_
_entity.id
_entity.type
_entity.pdbx_description
1 polymer ?
#
loop_
_entity_poly.entity_id
_entity_poly.type
_entity_poly.pdbx_seq_one_letter_code
_entity_poly.pdbx_strand_id
1 'polypeptide(L)'
;MQCREVSRSAVYRLDEEAYILSVERRGLWLVAVAYVRSQTEKEVCYQVVLKLRPGTRYFVGRCECPDYKYRGGPCKHIVKAKVALREYLKMAKQTR
;
A
#
# COMPACT_ATOMS: atom_id res chain seq x y z
N MET A 1 -12.56 0.93 6.00
CA MET A 1 -12.18 1.63 7.25
C MET A 1 -12.17 3.14 6.99
N GLN A 2 -12.40 3.99 7.98
CA GLN A 2 -12.31 5.45 7.74
C GLN A 2 -10.85 5.87 7.54
N CYS A 3 -10.56 6.65 6.51
CA CYS A 3 -9.21 7.12 6.22
C CYS A 3 -8.60 7.93 7.37
N ARG A 4 -9.45 8.65 8.14
CA ARG A 4 -9.02 9.42 9.31
C ARG A 4 -8.48 8.55 10.44
N GLU A 5 -9.03 7.35 10.62
CA GLU A 5 -8.54 6.40 11.62
C GLU A 5 -7.19 5.84 11.19
N VAL A 6 -7.09 5.44 9.92
CA VAL A 6 -5.87 4.87 9.38
C VAL A 6 -4.72 5.87 9.38
N SER A 7 -4.99 7.14 9.03
CA SER A 7 -3.94 8.17 8.96
C SER A 7 -3.27 8.44 10.31
N ARG A 8 -3.97 8.20 11.42
CA ARG A 8 -3.44 8.33 12.79
C ARG A 8 -2.49 7.20 13.16
N SER A 9 -2.72 6.00 12.62
CA SER A 9 -1.92 4.81 12.94
C SER A 9 -0.83 4.51 11.90
N ALA A 10 -0.86 5.18 10.74
CA ALA A 10 0.07 4.91 9.65
C ALA A 10 1.50 5.39 9.95
N VAL A 11 2.47 4.50 9.71
CA VAL A 11 3.91 4.80 9.80
C VAL A 11 4.43 5.64 8.64
N TYR A 12 3.70 5.67 7.53
CA TYR A 12 4.01 6.51 6.37
C TYR A 12 2.75 6.89 5.60
N ARG A 13 2.75 8.08 4.99
CA ARG A 13 1.64 8.62 4.21
C ARG A 13 2.17 9.19 2.90
N LEU A 14 1.55 8.82 1.79
CA LEU A 14 1.82 9.36 0.47
C LEU A 14 0.60 10.14 -0.01
N ASP A 15 0.76 11.45 -0.18
CA ASP A 15 -0.22 12.40 -0.74
C ASP A 15 -1.64 12.30 -0.13
N GLU A 16 -1.74 11.84 1.12
CA GLU A 16 -2.99 11.48 1.79
C GLU A 16 -3.87 10.47 1.03
N GLU A 17 -3.34 9.80 0.02
CA GLU A 17 -4.05 8.81 -0.77
C GLU A 17 -3.69 7.38 -0.36
N ALA A 18 -2.46 7.15 0.08
CA ALA A 18 -1.98 5.85 0.50
C ALA A 18 -1.27 5.95 1.86
N TYR A 19 -1.60 5.02 2.72
CA TYR A 19 -1.13 4.96 4.10
C TYR A 19 -0.49 3.59 4.33
N ILE A 20 0.76 3.56 4.79
CA ILE A 20 1.42 2.31 5.17
C ILE A 20 1.23 2.16 6.68
N LEU A 21 0.62 1.06 7.08
CA LEU A 21 0.43 0.74 8.50
C LEU A 21 1.66 0.02 9.05
N SER A 22 2.16 -0.99 8.34
CA SER A 22 3.35 -1.74 8.75
C SER A 22 4.09 -2.30 7.55
N VAL A 23 5.39 -2.51 7.72
CA VAL A 23 6.24 -3.23 6.78
C VAL A 23 7.08 -4.23 7.55
N GLU A 24 6.96 -5.49 7.18
CA GLU A 24 7.65 -6.61 7.82
C GLU A 24 8.47 -7.38 6.79
N ARG A 25 9.65 -7.85 7.20
CA ARG A 25 10.43 -8.78 6.39
C ARG A 25 10.07 -10.21 6.74
N ARG A 26 9.55 -10.96 5.77
CA ARG A 26 9.22 -12.39 5.87
C ARG A 26 10.07 -13.17 4.87
N GLY A 27 11.24 -13.59 5.32
CA GLY A 27 12.26 -14.25 4.48
C GLY A 27 12.74 -13.36 3.34
N LEU A 28 12.55 -13.83 2.10
CA LEU A 28 12.90 -13.09 0.87
C LEU A 28 11.88 -12.01 0.48
N TRP A 29 10.76 -11.91 1.19
CA TRP A 29 9.67 -10.97 0.88
C TRP A 29 9.59 -9.86 1.92
N LEU A 30 9.30 -8.66 1.46
CA LEU A 30 8.75 -7.59 2.27
C LEU A 30 7.24 -7.64 2.16
N VAL A 31 6.57 -7.74 3.30
CA VAL A 31 5.11 -7.71 3.39
C VAL A 31 4.71 -6.37 3.98
N ALA A 32 3.89 -5.62 3.27
CA ALA A 32 3.38 -4.33 3.73
C ALA A 32 1.85 -4.40 3.86
N VAL A 33 1.36 -3.96 5.01
CA VAL A 33 -0.07 -3.67 5.19
C VAL A 33 -0.24 -2.19 4.93
N ALA A 34 -1.01 -1.87 3.89
CA ALA A 34 -1.32 -0.51 3.51
C ALA A 34 -2.83 -0.33 3.44
N TYR A 35 -3.26 0.92 3.46
CA TYR A 35 -4.62 1.31 3.16
C TYR A 35 -4.58 2.40 2.11
N VAL A 36 -5.48 2.32 1.15
CA VAL A 36 -5.55 3.29 0.06
C VAL A 36 -6.96 3.86 0.00
N ARG A 37 -7.04 5.18 -0.11
CA ARG A 37 -8.29 5.93 -0.22
C ARG A 37 -9.06 5.47 -1.46
N SER A 38 -10.36 5.26 -1.28
CA SER A 38 -11.29 4.96 -2.37
C SER A 38 -11.34 6.11 -3.37
N GLN A 39 -11.54 5.79 -4.64
CA GLN A 39 -11.74 6.79 -5.69
C GLN A 39 -13.16 7.39 -5.66
N THR A 40 -14.14 6.62 -5.18
CA THR A 40 -15.55 7.01 -5.13
C THR A 40 -15.91 7.65 -3.80
N GLU A 41 -15.42 7.09 -2.69
CA GLU A 41 -15.77 7.48 -1.33
C GLU A 41 -14.54 8.01 -0.59
N LYS A 42 -14.32 9.33 -0.62
CA LYS A 42 -13.06 9.95 -0.13
C LYS A 42 -12.76 9.69 1.35
N GLU A 43 -13.77 9.38 2.16
CA GLU A 43 -13.62 9.08 3.58
C GLU A 43 -13.24 7.61 3.84
N VAL A 44 -13.40 6.74 2.84
CA VAL A 44 -13.19 5.29 2.96
C VAL A 44 -11.82 4.91 2.42
N CYS A 45 -11.11 4.13 3.21
CA CYS A 45 -9.84 3.52 2.84
C CYS A 45 -9.99 2.00 2.83
N TYR A 46 -9.48 1.38 1.77
CA TYR A 46 -9.46 -0.07 1.57
C TYR A 46 -8.11 -0.64 1.96
N GLN A 47 -8.12 -1.78 2.67
CA GLN A 47 -6.88 -2.46 3.00
C GLN A 47 -6.27 -3.08 1.74
N VAL A 48 -4.95 -2.94 1.64
CA VAL A 48 -4.11 -3.54 0.63
C VAL A 48 -2.94 -4.23 1.31
N VAL A 49 -2.84 -5.54 1.11
CA VAL A 49 -1.68 -6.32 1.56
C VAL A 49 -0.77 -6.55 0.36
N LEU A 50 0.45 -6.04 0.43
CA LEU A 50 1.47 -6.18 -0.60
C LEU A 50 2.58 -7.11 -0.15
N LYS A 51 3.05 -7.94 -1.08
CA LYS A 51 4.30 -8.69 -0.98
C LYS A 51 5.22 -8.21 -2.10
N LEU A 52 6.36 -7.65 -1.73
CA LEU A 52 7.40 -7.20 -2.65
C LEU A 52 8.64 -8.04 -2.43
N ARG A 53 9.26 -8.55 -3.50
CA ARG A 53 10.59 -9.15 -3.39
C ARG A 53 11.65 -8.06 -3.64
N PRO A 54 12.44 -7.67 -2.62
CA PRO A 54 13.46 -6.62 -2.76
C PRO A 54 14.43 -6.92 -3.91
N GLY A 55 14.86 -5.88 -4.62
CA GLY A 55 15.77 -6.02 -5.77
C GLY A 55 15.10 -6.51 -7.06
N THR A 56 13.80 -6.80 -7.06
CA THR A 56 13.06 -7.24 -8.25
C THR A 56 11.87 -6.34 -8.56
N ARG A 57 11.29 -6.50 -9.76
CA ARG A 57 10.02 -5.87 -10.14
C ARG A 57 8.79 -6.66 -9.68
N TYR A 58 8.99 -7.88 -9.16
CA TYR A 58 7.92 -8.79 -8.76
C TYR A 58 7.23 -8.31 -7.49
N PHE A 59 5.91 -8.20 -7.58
CA PHE A 59 5.05 -7.89 -6.45
C PHE A 59 3.75 -8.67 -6.61
N VAL A 60 3.17 -9.04 -5.48
CA VAL A 60 1.83 -9.63 -5.40
C VAL A 60 1.04 -8.79 -4.42
N GLY A 61 -0.21 -8.50 -4.73
CA GLY A 61 -1.07 -7.71 -3.87
C GLY A 61 -2.46 -8.29 -3.76
N ARG A 62 -3.06 -8.11 -2.60
CA ARG A 62 -4.49 -8.31 -2.38
C ARG A 62 -5.09 -6.98 -1.93
N CYS A 63 -6.25 -6.64 -2.49
CA CYS A 63 -7.00 -5.45 -2.11
C CYS A 63 -8.42 -5.87 -1.72
N GLU A 64 -8.98 -5.24 -0.71
CA GLU A 64 -10.35 -5.49 -0.24
C GLU A 64 -11.41 -4.68 -0.97
N CYS A 65 -11.04 -3.81 -1.92
CA CYS A 65 -12.03 -2.99 -2.62
C CYS A 65 -13.02 -3.85 -3.44
N PRO A 66 -14.32 -3.51 -3.44
CA PRO A 66 -15.35 -4.28 -4.14
C PRO A 66 -15.23 -4.21 -5.68
N ASP A 67 -14.70 -3.11 -6.21
CA ASP A 67 -14.62 -2.84 -7.67
C ASP A 67 -13.46 -3.56 -8.40
N TYR A 68 -13.20 -4.83 -8.08
CA TYR A 68 -12.04 -5.52 -8.59
C TYR A 68 -12.22 -5.96 -10.06
N LYS A 69 -11.70 -5.15 -11.01
CA LYS A 69 -10.82 -5.52 -12.16
C LYS A 69 -10.81 -4.45 -13.24
N TYR A 70 -9.68 -3.75 -13.40
CA TYR A 70 -9.35 -3.13 -14.70
C TYR A 70 -8.96 -4.26 -15.64
N ARG A 71 -9.82 -4.68 -16.58
CA ARG A 71 -9.52 -5.50 -17.79
C ARG A 71 -8.18 -6.29 -17.75
N GLY A 72 -8.05 -7.27 -16.85
CA GLY A 72 -6.89 -8.17 -16.75
C GLY A 72 -5.65 -7.67 -15.97
N GLY A 73 -5.65 -6.45 -15.43
CA GLY A 73 -4.55 -5.86 -14.64
C GLY A 73 -4.80 -5.82 -13.12
N PRO A 74 -3.76 -5.49 -12.32
CA PRO A 74 -3.89 -5.31 -10.87
C PRO A 74 -4.74 -4.09 -10.51
N CYS A 75 -5.45 -4.16 -9.38
CA CYS A 75 -6.25 -3.05 -8.88
C CYS A 75 -5.43 -1.76 -8.70
N LYS A 76 -6.02 -0.60 -9.00
CA LYS A 76 -5.37 0.72 -8.82
C LYS A 76 -4.84 0.94 -7.40
N HIS A 77 -5.57 0.47 -6.38
CA HIS A 77 -5.13 0.53 -4.99
C HIS A 77 -3.83 -0.25 -4.74
N ILE A 78 -3.66 -1.41 -5.39
CA ILE A 78 -2.43 -2.21 -5.31
C ILE A 78 -1.25 -1.43 -5.92
N VAL A 79 -1.48 -0.79 -7.07
CA VAL A 79 -0.45 0.02 -7.73
C VAL A 79 -0.05 1.22 -6.86
N LYS A 80 -1.02 1.95 -6.29
CA LYS A 80 -0.75 3.08 -5.39
C LYS A 80 0.01 2.64 -4.14
N ALA A 81 -0.44 1.57 -3.48
CA ALA A 81 0.25 1.03 -2.31
C ALA A 81 1.70 0.61 -2.64
N LYS A 82 1.95 0.09 -3.85
CA LYS A 82 3.31 -0.28 -4.29
C LYS A 82 4.20 0.95 -4.44
N VAL A 83 3.67 2.04 -5.00
CA VAL A 83 4.40 3.31 -5.11
C VAL A 83 4.72 3.84 -3.72
N ALA A 84 3.72 3.90 -2.82
CA ALA A 84 3.91 4.32 -1.43
C ALA A 84 5.00 3.48 -0.73
N LEU A 85 4.97 2.15 -0.87
CA LEU A 85 5.98 1.27 -0.27
C LEU A 85 7.39 1.55 -0.82
N ARG A 86 7.53 1.85 -2.11
CA ARG A 86 8.83 2.19 -2.70
C ARG A 86 9.37 3.51 -2.16
N GLU A 87 8.54 4.54 -2.08
CA GLU A 87 8.95 5.83 -1.52
C GLU A 87 9.33 5.72 -0.04
N TYR A 88 8.52 4.99 0.74
CA TYR A 88 8.86 4.66 2.13
C TYR A 88 10.24 3.98 2.26
N LEU A 89 10.52 2.97 1.42
CA LEU A 89 11.81 2.28 1.45
C LEU A 89 12.98 3.15 0.99
N LYS A 90 12.75 4.13 0.09
CA LYS A 90 13.78 5.12 -0.28
C LYS A 90 14.11 6.02 0.90
N MET A 91 13.09 6.56 1.57
CA MET A 91 13.28 7.40 2.76
C MET A 91 13.97 6.62 3.88
N ALA A 92 13.52 5.39 4.17
CA ALA A 92 14.11 4.54 5.21
C ALA A 92 15.59 4.17 4.93
N LYS A 93 16.02 4.16 3.67
CA LYS A 93 17.43 3.98 3.31
C LYS A 93 18.26 5.24 3.46
N GLN A 94 17.69 6.43 3.28
CA GLN A 94 18.40 7.71 3.42
C GLN A 94 18.67 8.07 4.88
N THR A 95 17.87 7.53 5.81
CA THR A 95 18.05 7.72 7.25
C THR A 95 19.12 6.79 7.86
N ARG A 96 19.72 5.90 7.06
CA ARG A 96 20.71 4.91 7.49
C ARG A 96 22.06 5.17 6.84
#